data_AF-A0A1V4ITM9-F1
#
_entry.id   AF-A0A1V4ITM9-F1
#
_cell.length_a   1.000
_cell.length_b   1.000
_cell.length_c   1.000
_cell.angle_alpha   90.00
_cell.angle_beta   90.00
_cell.angle_gamma   90.00
#
_symmetry.space_group_name_H-M   'P 1'
#
loop_
_entity.id
_entity.type
_entity.pdbx_description
1 polymer ?
#
loop_
_entity_poly.entity_id
_entity_poly.type
_entity_poly.pdbx_seq_one_letter_code
_entity_poly.pdbx_strand_id
1 'polypeptide(L)'
;MHKYVSIFDERISLGIFEIDSNNNLVKSYNYTEKEPIIQLDIVTFNLDSVFTSNGDTMIKTRYVYTFTYGEGLGILELGEFFANKVKTGGSWDYKQQLGTKKLYRARVNGATVDMAGEDIGNANYGFAGRKGFSAKLLRTAAGAYQICSRTSELGWYKTYFDDPNDQYWINRGINYSEGKGF
;
A
#
# COMPACT_ATOMS: atom_id res chain seq x y z
N MET A 1 -29.97 -6.68 32.65
CA MET A 1 -30.22 -8.12 32.89
C MET A 1 -30.45 -8.91 31.60
N HIS A 2 -31.20 -8.39 30.61
CA HIS A 2 -31.50 -9.09 29.35
C HIS A 2 -30.30 -9.45 28.44
N LYS A 3 -29.21 -8.67 28.45
CA LYS A 3 -28.03 -8.90 27.58
C LYS A 3 -27.14 -10.08 28.01
N TYR A 4 -27.20 -10.47 29.29
CA TYR A 4 -26.45 -11.61 29.79
C TYR A 4 -27.14 -12.93 29.44
N VAL A 5 -28.47 -12.98 29.55
CA VAL A 5 -29.28 -14.17 29.22
C VAL A 5 -29.09 -14.56 27.74
N SER A 6 -29.08 -13.59 26.82
CA SER A 6 -28.90 -13.88 25.39
C SER A 6 -27.55 -14.52 25.04
N ILE A 7 -26.48 -14.14 25.77
CA ILE A 7 -25.13 -14.71 25.56
C ILE A 7 -25.08 -16.16 26.05
N PHE A 8 -25.81 -16.50 27.12
CA PHE A 8 -25.86 -17.86 27.63
C PHE A 8 -26.68 -18.78 26.72
N ASP A 9 -27.85 -18.32 26.25
CA ASP A 9 -28.69 -19.08 25.33
C ASP A 9 -27.95 -19.38 24.01
N GLU A 10 -27.19 -18.42 23.50
CA GLU A 10 -26.36 -18.58 22.31
C GLU A 10 -25.26 -19.63 22.52
N ARG A 11 -24.57 -19.61 23.67
CA ARG A 11 -23.50 -20.58 23.95
C ARG A 11 -24.00 -21.99 24.24
N ILE A 12 -25.23 -22.14 24.76
CA ILE A 12 -25.91 -23.44 24.86
C ILE A 12 -26.27 -23.95 23.46
N SER A 13 -26.83 -23.09 22.60
CA SER A 13 -27.15 -23.42 21.19
C SER A 13 -25.92 -23.87 20.40
N LEU A 14 -24.75 -23.29 20.68
CA LEU A 14 -23.47 -23.66 20.07
C LEU A 14 -22.83 -24.94 20.67
N GLY A 15 -23.47 -25.57 21.66
CA GLY A 15 -22.98 -26.78 22.31
C GLY A 15 -21.72 -26.58 23.17
N ILE A 16 -21.41 -25.33 23.53
CA ILE A 16 -20.23 -24.99 24.36
C ILE A 16 -20.50 -25.31 25.83
N PHE A 17 -21.73 -25.06 26.26
CA PHE A 17 -22.23 -25.41 27.59
C PHE A 17 -23.45 -26.33 27.47
N GLU A 18 -23.62 -27.21 28.45
CA GLU A 18 -24.77 -28.09 28.62
C GLU A 18 -25.37 -27.83 30.01
N ILE A 19 -26.64 -28.19 30.19
CA ILE A 19 -27.28 -28.18 31.51
C ILE A 19 -27.21 -29.60 32.05
N ASP A 20 -26.60 -29.78 33.22
CA ASP A 20 -26.52 -31.09 33.86
C ASP A 20 -27.88 -31.52 34.46
N SER A 21 -27.94 -32.76 34.95
CA SER A 21 -29.17 -33.31 35.56
C SER A 21 -29.63 -32.57 36.82
N ASN A 22 -28.78 -31.72 37.41
CA ASN A 22 -29.07 -30.90 38.58
C ASN A 22 -29.39 -29.43 38.19
N ASN A 23 -29.61 -29.19 36.90
CA ASN A 23 -29.95 -27.89 36.33
C ASN A 23 -28.82 -26.83 36.43
N ASN A 24 -27.57 -27.27 36.55
CA ASN A 24 -26.40 -26.39 36.53
C ASN A 24 -25.82 -26.27 35.12
N LEU A 25 -25.34 -25.08 34.78
CA LEU A 25 -24.59 -24.85 33.55
C LEU A 25 -23.17 -25.45 33.68
N VAL A 26 -22.83 -26.42 32.83
CA VAL A 26 -21.52 -27.08 32.79
C VAL A 26 -20.90 -27.01 31.40
N LYS A 27 -19.56 -27.02 31.28
CA LYS A 27 -18.88 -27.04 29.97
C LYS A 27 -19.15 -28.40 29.28
N SER A 28 -19.54 -28.39 28.01
CA SER A 28 -19.72 -29.63 27.25
C SER A 28 -18.38 -30.32 27.02
N TYR A 29 -18.33 -31.63 27.25
CA TYR A 29 -17.16 -32.46 26.94
C TYR A 29 -17.10 -32.88 25.46
N ASN A 30 -18.17 -32.64 24.70
CA ASN A 30 -18.24 -32.94 23.27
C ASN A 30 -17.80 -31.77 22.38
N TYR A 31 -17.59 -30.60 22.97
CA TYR A 31 -17.05 -29.44 22.27
C TYR A 31 -15.52 -29.54 22.22
N THR A 32 -14.98 -29.84 21.03
CA THR A 32 -13.57 -29.59 20.75
C THR A 32 -13.44 -28.10 20.45
N GLU A 33 -12.81 -27.35 21.34
CA GLU A 33 -12.39 -25.98 21.09
C GLU A 33 -11.46 -26.05 19.87
N LYS A 34 -11.97 -25.66 18.69
CA LYS A 34 -11.07 -25.37 17.58
C LYS A 34 -10.20 -24.24 18.09
N GLU A 35 -8.91 -24.53 18.30
CA GLU A 35 -7.88 -23.52 18.55
C GLU A 35 -8.26 -22.29 17.73
N PRO A 36 -8.44 -21.12 18.37
CA PRO A 36 -8.79 -19.94 17.62
C PRO A 36 -7.69 -19.77 16.58
N ILE A 37 -8.04 -19.99 15.31
CA ILE A 37 -7.19 -19.51 14.22
C ILE A 37 -7.16 -18.02 14.49
N ILE A 38 -6.03 -17.53 14.98
CA ILE A 38 -5.78 -16.11 15.09
C ILE A 38 -5.87 -15.63 13.64
N GLN A 39 -7.05 -15.15 13.24
CA GLN A 39 -7.14 -14.21 12.15
C GLN A 39 -6.37 -13.00 12.66
N LEU A 40 -5.06 -13.01 12.43
CA LEU A 40 -4.30 -11.78 12.31
C LEU A 40 -5.17 -10.91 11.41
N ASP A 41 -5.56 -9.73 11.89
CA ASP A 41 -6.18 -8.71 11.05
C ASP A 41 -5.19 -8.39 9.93
N ILE A 42 -5.22 -9.20 8.86
CA ILE A 42 -4.37 -9.02 7.71
C ILE A 42 -4.93 -7.80 7.01
N VAL A 43 -4.33 -6.64 7.31
CA VAL A 43 -4.70 -5.38 6.68
C VAL A 43 -4.49 -5.55 5.18
N THR A 44 -5.60 -5.67 4.47
CA THR A 44 -5.60 -5.82 3.02
C THR A 44 -5.38 -4.44 2.41
N PHE A 45 -4.39 -4.31 1.53
CA PHE A 45 -4.09 -3.06 0.83
C PHE A 45 -4.43 -3.23 -0.65
N ASN A 46 -5.35 -2.41 -1.18
CA ASN A 46 -5.72 -2.47 -2.60
C ASN A 46 -4.75 -1.63 -3.43
N LEU A 47 -3.74 -2.29 -4.00
CA LEU A 47 -2.68 -1.63 -4.74
C LEU A 47 -3.15 -1.15 -6.12
N ASP A 48 -4.06 -1.88 -6.77
CA ASP A 48 -4.67 -1.48 -8.04
C ASP A 48 -5.39 -0.12 -7.95
N SER A 49 -6.15 0.08 -6.86
CA SER A 49 -6.84 1.34 -6.61
C SER A 49 -5.87 2.51 -6.42
N VAL A 50 -4.79 2.28 -5.66
CA VAL A 50 -3.77 3.29 -5.37
C VAL A 50 -3.01 3.66 -6.63
N PHE A 51 -2.57 2.66 -7.38
CA PHE A 51 -1.87 2.85 -8.65
C PHE A 51 -2.75 3.60 -9.65
N THR A 52 -3.99 3.18 -9.84
CA THR A 52 -4.92 3.86 -10.76
C THR A 52 -5.11 5.32 -10.38
N SER A 53 -5.40 5.60 -9.10
CA SER A 53 -5.61 6.97 -8.62
C SER A 53 -4.38 7.87 -8.79
N ASN A 54 -3.20 7.40 -8.38
CA ASN A 54 -1.97 8.18 -8.44
C ASN A 54 -1.47 8.32 -9.89
N GLY A 55 -1.62 7.27 -10.71
CA GLY A 55 -1.32 7.29 -12.13
C GLY A 55 -2.19 8.27 -12.91
N ASP A 56 -3.51 8.26 -12.70
CA ASP A 56 -4.43 9.20 -13.31
C ASP A 56 -4.12 10.64 -12.90
N THR A 57 -3.76 10.84 -11.64
CA THR A 57 -3.30 12.14 -11.14
C THR A 57 -2.07 12.60 -11.91
N MET A 58 -1.06 11.75 -12.09
CA MET A 58 0.15 12.08 -12.86
C MET A 58 -0.16 12.43 -14.33
N ILE A 59 -1.04 11.67 -14.98
CA ILE A 59 -1.43 11.91 -16.38
C ILE A 59 -2.13 13.27 -16.51
N LYS A 60 -3.12 13.55 -15.64
CA LYS A 60 -3.87 14.81 -15.63
C LYS A 60 -2.95 16.00 -15.37
N THR A 61 -2.09 15.91 -14.35
CA THR A 61 -1.14 16.97 -14.02
C THR A 61 -0.16 17.23 -15.16
N ARG A 62 0.37 16.17 -15.79
CA ARG A 62 1.25 16.32 -16.97
C ARG A 62 0.56 17.07 -18.10
N TYR A 63 -0.68 16.70 -18.41
CA TYR A 63 -1.45 17.36 -19.47
C TYR A 63 -1.64 18.85 -19.16
N VAL A 64 -2.07 19.18 -17.94
CA VAL A 64 -2.28 20.57 -17.52
C VAL A 64 -0.99 21.39 -17.63
N TYR A 65 0.11 20.91 -17.06
CA TYR A 65 1.36 21.67 -17.05
C TYR A 65 2.01 21.81 -18.42
N THR A 66 1.97 20.76 -19.24
CA THR A 66 2.50 20.85 -20.62
C THR A 66 1.64 21.77 -21.50
N PHE A 67 0.33 21.81 -21.27
CA PHE A 67 -0.57 22.77 -21.92
C PHE A 67 -0.33 24.22 -21.46
N THR A 68 -0.20 24.44 -20.14
CA THR A 68 -0.07 25.79 -19.56
C THR A 68 1.31 26.41 -19.80
N TYR A 69 2.39 25.63 -19.63
CA TYR A 69 3.76 26.16 -19.61
C TYR A 69 4.61 25.71 -20.81
N GLY A 70 4.04 24.91 -21.71
CA GLY A 70 4.79 24.24 -22.77
C GLY A 70 5.57 23.02 -22.27
N GLU A 71 6.12 22.23 -23.19
CA GLU A 71 6.71 20.93 -22.87
C GLU A 71 7.91 21.03 -21.91
N GLY A 72 8.81 21.99 -22.13
CA GLY A 72 10.02 22.15 -21.31
C GLY A 72 9.72 22.47 -19.84
N LEU A 73 9.06 23.61 -19.59
CA LEU A 73 8.72 24.04 -18.23
C LEU A 73 7.65 23.12 -17.60
N GLY A 74 6.68 22.62 -18.38
CA GLY A 74 5.65 21.73 -17.87
C GLY A 74 6.18 20.42 -17.29
N ILE A 75 7.28 19.88 -17.84
CA ILE A 75 7.95 18.70 -17.27
C ILE A 75 8.72 19.03 -15.99
N LEU A 76 9.21 20.26 -15.83
CA LEU A 76 9.83 20.71 -14.57
C LEU A 76 8.79 20.79 -13.44
N GLU A 77 7.66 21.45 -13.72
CA GLU A 77 6.53 21.56 -12.80
C GLU A 77 5.97 20.18 -12.43
N LEU A 78 5.91 19.25 -13.39
CA LEU A 78 5.51 17.87 -13.12
C LEU A 78 6.50 17.17 -12.19
N GLY A 79 7.79 17.44 -12.36
CA GLY A 79 8.85 16.97 -11.46
C GLY A 79 8.67 17.46 -10.04
N GLU A 80 8.36 18.75 -9.88
CA GLU A 80 8.10 19.36 -8.57
C GLU A 80 6.86 18.79 -7.91
N PHE A 81 5.78 18.65 -8.67
CA PHE A 81 4.56 18.01 -8.19
C PHE A 81 4.83 16.58 -7.71
N PHE A 82 5.52 15.78 -8.53
CA PHE A 82 5.83 14.39 -8.20
C PHE A 82 6.71 14.29 -6.95
N ALA A 83 7.78 15.09 -6.88
CA ALA A 83 8.66 15.18 -5.71
C ALA A 83 7.87 15.50 -4.43
N ASN A 84 6.99 16.50 -4.48
CA ASN A 84 6.15 16.89 -3.35
C ASN A 84 5.18 15.80 -2.89
N LYS A 85 4.77 14.90 -3.80
CA LYS A 85 3.91 13.78 -3.45
C LYS A 85 4.66 12.64 -2.75
N VAL A 86 5.87 12.31 -3.21
CA VAL A 86 6.63 11.13 -2.77
C VAL A 86 7.66 11.39 -1.68
N LYS A 87 7.99 12.66 -1.40
CA LYS A 87 8.89 13.03 -0.31
C LYS A 87 8.32 12.66 1.05
N THR A 88 9.18 12.66 2.08
CA THR A 88 8.75 12.44 3.46
C THR A 88 7.61 13.39 3.86
N GLY A 89 6.51 12.84 4.39
CA GLY A 89 5.31 13.61 4.73
C GLY A 89 4.41 13.97 3.54
N GLY A 90 4.79 13.60 2.32
CA GLY A 90 3.96 13.74 1.13
C GLY A 90 2.78 12.77 1.14
N SER A 91 1.74 13.07 0.36
CA SER A 91 0.53 12.24 0.33
C SER A 91 0.74 10.82 -0.23
N TRP A 92 1.88 10.57 -0.90
CA TRP A 92 2.28 9.25 -1.41
C TRP A 92 3.46 8.64 -0.65
N ASP A 93 3.82 9.20 0.51
CA ASP A 93 4.80 8.63 1.44
C ASP A 93 4.20 7.44 2.20
N TYR A 94 4.03 6.32 1.50
CA TYR A 94 3.50 5.10 2.09
C TYR A 94 4.44 4.47 3.14
N LYS A 95 5.75 4.80 3.10
CA LYS A 95 6.71 4.40 4.14
C LYS A 95 6.29 4.96 5.50
N GLN A 96 5.94 6.25 5.55
CA GLN A 96 5.46 6.88 6.78
C GLN A 96 4.01 6.49 7.11
N GLN A 97 3.11 6.44 6.13
CA GLN A 97 1.68 6.18 6.38
C GLN A 97 1.40 4.75 6.83
N LEU A 98 2.13 3.77 6.30
CA LEU A 98 1.90 2.35 6.55
C LEU A 98 2.93 1.76 7.53
N GLY A 99 4.03 2.47 7.77
CA GLY A 99 5.17 1.99 8.54
C GLY A 99 6.11 1.15 7.69
N THR A 100 7.40 1.51 7.71
CA THR A 100 8.44 0.96 6.82
C THR A 100 8.45 -0.57 6.74
N LYS A 101 8.40 -1.26 7.88
CA LYS A 101 8.53 -2.73 7.98
C LYS A 101 7.22 -3.47 8.24
N LYS A 102 6.10 -2.76 8.34
CA LYS A 102 4.80 -3.40 8.60
C LYS A 102 4.34 -4.11 7.33
N LEU A 103 4.02 -5.39 7.45
CA LEU A 103 3.58 -6.23 6.35
C LEU A 103 2.08 -6.07 6.08
N TYR A 104 1.74 -6.02 4.80
CA TYR A 104 0.39 -5.91 4.27
C TYR A 104 0.17 -6.98 3.21
N ARG A 105 -1.07 -7.43 3.12
CA ARG A 105 -1.51 -8.28 2.02
C ARG A 105 -1.99 -7.40 0.88
N ALA A 106 -1.08 -7.08 -0.03
CA ALA A 106 -1.35 -6.22 -1.17
C ALA A 106 -2.08 -7.00 -2.28
N ARG A 107 -3.25 -6.51 -2.69
CA ARG A 107 -4.00 -7.03 -3.84
C ARG A 107 -3.64 -6.23 -5.08
N VAL A 108 -3.19 -6.93 -6.13
CA VAL A 108 -2.71 -6.34 -7.38
C VAL A 108 -2.92 -7.32 -8.52
N ASN A 109 -3.55 -6.88 -9.61
CA ASN A 109 -3.83 -7.71 -10.79
C ASN A 109 -4.51 -9.06 -10.46
N GLY A 110 -5.46 -9.04 -9.52
CA GLY A 110 -6.14 -10.25 -9.04
C GLY A 110 -5.27 -11.21 -8.19
N ALA A 111 -3.98 -10.93 -8.04
CA ALA A 111 -3.07 -11.66 -7.17
C ALA A 111 -2.96 -11.00 -5.79
N THR A 112 -2.39 -11.76 -4.86
CA THR A 112 -2.09 -11.31 -3.51
C THR A 112 -0.59 -11.47 -3.26
N VAL A 113 0.05 -10.38 -2.83
CA VAL A 113 1.49 -10.32 -2.56
C VAL A 113 1.69 -9.70 -1.19
N ASP A 114 2.52 -10.32 -0.36
CA ASP A 114 2.89 -9.74 0.93
C ASP A 114 3.97 -8.67 0.71
N MET A 115 3.72 -7.45 1.21
CA MET A 115 4.56 -6.28 0.98
C MET A 115 4.70 -5.48 2.26
N ALA A 116 5.90 -5.00 2.56
CA ALA A 116 6.10 -4.00 3.60
C ALA A 116 5.59 -2.62 3.13
N GLY A 117 5.33 -1.70 4.07
CA GLY A 117 4.95 -0.32 3.73
C GLY A 117 5.96 0.38 2.82
N GLU A 118 7.26 0.05 2.96
CA GLU A 118 8.31 0.54 2.06
C GLU A 118 8.21 -0.01 0.64
N ASP A 119 7.90 -1.30 0.50
CA ASP A 119 7.72 -1.97 -0.79
C ASP A 119 6.55 -1.34 -1.55
N ILE A 120 5.45 -1.05 -0.84
CA ILE A 120 4.28 -0.37 -1.39
C ILE A 120 4.65 1.03 -1.87
N GLY A 121 5.42 1.78 -1.06
CA GLY A 121 5.93 3.10 -1.43
C GLY A 121 6.80 3.06 -2.70
N ASN A 122 7.77 2.14 -2.73
CA ASN A 122 8.68 1.95 -3.86
C ASN A 122 7.94 1.53 -5.14
N ALA A 123 6.97 0.62 -5.04
CA ALA A 123 6.17 0.20 -6.18
C ALA A 123 5.28 1.35 -6.70
N ASN A 124 4.69 2.16 -5.81
CA ASN A 124 3.93 3.34 -6.21
C ASN A 124 4.81 4.41 -6.88
N TYR A 125 6.02 4.64 -6.35
CA TYR A 125 7.00 5.52 -6.98
C TYR A 125 7.28 5.11 -8.43
N GLY A 126 7.56 3.82 -8.65
CA GLY A 126 7.76 3.27 -9.99
C GLY A 126 6.52 3.42 -10.88
N PHE A 127 5.34 3.08 -10.37
CA PHE A 127 4.10 3.09 -11.16
C PHE A 127 3.68 4.50 -11.58
N ALA A 128 3.53 5.41 -10.61
CA ALA A 128 3.06 6.76 -10.82
C ALA A 128 4.10 7.58 -11.58
N GLY A 129 5.38 7.50 -11.17
CA GLY A 129 6.48 8.19 -11.83
C GLY A 129 6.57 7.83 -13.31
N ARG A 130 6.30 6.57 -13.69
CA ARG A 130 6.39 6.12 -15.08
C ARG A 130 5.39 6.79 -16.02
N LYS A 131 4.30 7.38 -15.49
CA LYS A 131 3.35 8.18 -16.26
C LYS A 131 3.91 9.53 -16.72
N GLY A 132 4.98 10.02 -16.07
CA GLY A 132 5.64 11.29 -16.40
C GLY A 132 7.09 11.16 -16.85
N PHE A 133 7.80 10.12 -16.41
CA PHE A 133 9.25 9.99 -16.56
C PHE A 133 9.67 8.67 -17.19
N SER A 134 10.88 8.64 -17.74
CA SER A 134 11.45 7.41 -18.30
C SER A 134 11.82 6.42 -17.19
N ALA A 135 11.74 5.12 -17.49
CA ALA A 135 12.16 4.08 -16.56
C ALA A 135 13.64 4.23 -16.15
N LYS A 136 14.52 4.66 -17.08
CA LYS A 136 15.94 4.92 -16.77
C LYS A 136 16.10 5.98 -15.68
N LEU A 137 15.30 7.04 -15.75
CA LEU A 137 15.36 8.13 -14.79
C LEU A 137 14.85 7.69 -13.42
N LEU A 138 13.79 6.88 -13.36
CA LEU A 138 13.22 6.35 -12.11
C LEU A 138 14.06 5.27 -11.44
N ARG A 139 14.92 4.56 -12.19
CA ARG A 139 15.78 3.49 -11.66
C ARG A 139 17.05 4.01 -10.99
N THR A 140 17.37 5.28 -11.12
CA THR A 140 18.66 5.80 -10.66
C THR A 140 18.47 6.92 -9.66
N ALA A 141 19.22 6.87 -8.56
CA ALA A 141 19.32 7.99 -7.63
C ALA A 141 19.74 9.28 -8.35
N ALA A 142 20.61 9.18 -9.36
CA ALA A 142 21.00 10.31 -10.20
C ALA A 142 19.83 10.87 -11.03
N GLY A 143 18.98 10.01 -11.60
CA GLY A 143 17.79 10.44 -12.33
C GLY A 143 16.72 11.03 -11.43
N ALA A 144 16.47 10.42 -10.27
CA ALA A 144 15.60 10.99 -9.25
C ALA A 144 16.15 12.34 -8.76
N TYR A 145 17.46 12.44 -8.52
CA TYR A 145 18.13 13.69 -8.22
C TYR A 145 17.98 14.70 -9.34
N GLN A 146 18.03 14.32 -10.63
CA GLN A 146 17.76 15.25 -11.73
C GLN A 146 16.32 15.79 -11.74
N ILE A 147 15.34 14.99 -11.30
CA ILE A 147 13.99 15.52 -11.01
C ILE A 147 14.09 16.54 -9.87
N CYS A 148 14.77 16.20 -8.76
CA CYS A 148 14.85 17.05 -7.56
C CYS A 148 15.66 18.33 -7.75
N SER A 149 16.79 18.27 -8.45
CA SER A 149 17.75 19.37 -8.58
C SER A 149 17.20 20.49 -9.45
N ARG A 150 16.13 20.20 -10.20
CA ARG A 150 15.33 21.15 -10.95
C ARG A 150 14.15 21.68 -10.13
N THR A 151 14.06 21.32 -8.86
CA THR A 151 12.99 21.70 -7.91
C THR A 151 13.60 22.13 -6.58
N SER A 152 12.77 22.62 -5.66
CA SER A 152 13.19 23.07 -4.32
C SER A 152 13.34 21.94 -3.30
N GLU A 153 13.04 20.70 -3.68
CA GLU A 153 12.88 19.55 -2.79
C GLU A 153 14.12 18.63 -2.80
N LEU A 154 15.23 19.12 -2.23
CA LEU A 154 16.50 18.38 -2.26
C LEU A 154 16.52 17.20 -1.27
N GLY A 155 16.91 16.02 -1.77
CA GLY A 155 17.33 14.88 -0.94
C GLY A 155 16.30 13.79 -0.66
N TRP A 156 15.03 13.95 -1.06
CA TRP A 156 13.99 12.94 -0.83
C TRP A 156 14.27 11.60 -1.53
N TYR A 157 14.97 11.63 -2.67
CA TYR A 157 15.25 10.44 -3.47
C TYR A 157 16.10 9.41 -2.74
N LYS A 158 16.87 9.80 -1.72
CA LYS A 158 17.84 8.92 -1.04
C LYS A 158 17.22 7.68 -0.42
N THR A 159 15.94 7.71 -0.09
CA THR A 159 15.21 6.61 0.55
C THR A 159 14.63 5.59 -0.43
N TYR A 160 14.83 5.75 -1.73
CA TYR A 160 14.30 4.86 -2.78
C TYR A 160 15.40 4.04 -3.48
N PHE A 161 16.65 4.19 -3.06
CA PHE A 161 17.81 3.65 -3.77
C PHE A 161 18.89 3.13 -2.83
N ASP A 162 18.57 2.96 -1.54
CA ASP A 162 19.51 2.54 -0.51
C ASP A 162 19.61 1.02 -0.38
N ASP A 163 18.60 0.26 -0.81
CA ASP A 163 18.59 -1.21 -0.79
C ASP A 163 18.26 -1.83 -2.17
N PRO A 164 18.89 -2.96 -2.58
CA PRO A 164 18.49 -3.73 -3.76
C PRO A 164 16.99 -4.07 -3.85
N ASN A 165 16.31 -4.23 -2.72
CA ASN A 165 14.86 -4.45 -2.62
C ASN A 165 14.06 -3.24 -3.12
N ASP A 166 14.56 -2.00 -2.94
CA ASP A 166 13.89 -0.81 -3.49
C ASP A 166 13.80 -0.91 -5.02
N GLN A 167 14.91 -1.30 -5.65
CA GLN A 167 14.98 -1.47 -7.11
C GLN A 167 14.03 -2.55 -7.59
N TYR A 168 13.90 -3.65 -6.85
CA TYR A 168 12.94 -4.70 -7.18
C TYR A 168 11.53 -4.11 -7.26
N TRP A 169 11.04 -3.45 -6.20
CA TRP A 169 9.68 -2.93 -6.17
C TRP A 169 9.43 -1.75 -7.10
N ILE A 170 10.41 -0.85 -7.29
CA ILE A 170 10.35 0.20 -8.30
C ILE A 170 10.14 -0.41 -9.70
N ASN A 171 10.88 -1.49 -10.02
CA ASN A 171 10.72 -2.16 -11.30
C ASN A 171 9.37 -2.87 -11.46
N ARG A 172 8.83 -3.48 -10.39
CA ARG A 172 7.48 -4.09 -10.40
C ARG A 172 6.41 -3.02 -10.70
N GLY A 173 6.51 -1.85 -10.06
CA GLY A 173 5.66 -0.70 -10.34
C GLY A 173 5.78 -0.17 -11.77
N ILE A 174 7.00 0.00 -12.28
CA ILE A 174 7.25 0.42 -13.67
C ILE A 174 6.63 -0.57 -14.65
N ASN A 175 6.88 -1.88 -14.47
CA ASN A 175 6.36 -2.93 -15.32
C ASN A 175 4.84 -2.87 -15.39
N TYR A 176 4.17 -2.78 -14.24
CA TYR A 176 2.73 -2.70 -14.18
C TYR A 176 2.17 -1.44 -14.85
N SER A 177 2.86 -0.31 -14.71
CA SER A 177 2.49 0.94 -15.41
C SER A 177 2.60 0.84 -16.93
N GLU A 178 3.48 -0.04 -17.42
CA GLU A 178 3.70 -0.36 -18.84
C GLU A 178 2.80 -1.50 -19.34
N GLY A 179 1.87 -2.02 -18.52
CA GLY A 179 1.02 -3.16 -18.88
C GLY A 179 1.76 -4.50 -18.92
N LYS A 180 2.96 -4.55 -18.34
CA LYS A 180 3.66 -5.80 -18.07
C LYS A 180 3.13 -6.36 -16.75
N GLY A 181 3.27 -7.66 -16.53
CA GLY A 181 2.88 -8.28 -15.26
C GLY A 181 3.48 -7.50 -14.09
N PHE A 182 2.65 -7.26 -13.06
CA PHE A 182 3.15 -6.70 -11.81
C PHE A 182 4.25 -7.60 -11.32
#